data_AF-A0A947VC08-F1
#
_entry.id   AF-A0A947VC08-F1
#
_cell.length_a   1.000
_cell.length_b   1.000
_cell.length_c   1.000
_cell.angle_alpha   90.00
_cell.angle_beta   90.00
_cell.angle_gamma   90.00
#
_symmetry.space_group_name_H-M   'P 1'
#
loop_
_entity.id
_entity.type
_entity.pdbx_description
1 polymer ?
#
loop_
_entity_poly.entity_id
_entity_poly.type
_entity_poly.pdbx_seq_one_letter_code
_entity_poly.pdbx_strand_id
1 'polypeptide(L)' 'INNRVADPAAVIAKIEAFYAETPGEKDYTDGLSFTAENFRFNIRSSNTEPVLRLNVETRGDVALMAAKTAELLTLIRG' A
#
# COMPACT_ATOMS: atom_id res chain seq x y z
N ILE A 1 2.53 8.59 -3.54
CA ILE A 1 3.58 8.21 -4.53
C ILE A 1 2.90 7.49 -5.70
N ASN A 2 3.15 7.90 -6.94
CA ASN A 2 2.61 7.24 -8.13
C ASN A 2 3.63 6.22 -8.68
N ASN A 3 3.19 5.00 -8.98
CA ASN A 3 4.02 3.95 -9.57
C ASN A 3 3.34 3.38 -10.81
N ARG A 4 4.03 3.38 -11.96
CA ARG A 4 3.56 2.65 -13.15
C ARG A 4 3.74 1.16 -12.91
N VAL A 5 2.69 0.40 -13.16
CA VAL A 5 2.69 -1.06 -13.05
C VAL A 5 1.94 -1.64 -14.24
N ALA A 6 2.35 -2.81 -14.71
CA ALA A 6 1.69 -3.49 -15.81
C ALA A 6 0.33 -4.08 -15.40
N ASP A 7 0.24 -4.59 -14.17
CA ASP A 7 -0.98 -5.18 -13.61
C ASP A 7 -1.21 -4.67 -12.18
N PRO A 8 -2.01 -3.60 -12.01
CA PRO A 8 -2.37 -3.08 -10.70
C PRO A 8 -3.06 -4.10 -9.79
N ALA A 9 -3.90 -4.99 -10.35
CA ALA A 9 -4.68 -5.94 -9.57
C ALA A 9 -3.78 -7.03 -8.99
N ALA A 10 -2.85 -7.57 -9.79
CA ALA A 10 -1.86 -8.54 -9.32
C ALA A 10 -0.97 -7.97 -8.21
N VAL A 11 -0.56 -6.70 -8.34
CA VAL A 11 0.25 -6.03 -7.31
C VAL A 11 -0.54 -5.83 -6.01
N ILE A 12 -1.81 -5.41 -6.09
CA ILE A 12 -2.66 -5.27 -4.90
C ILE A 12 -2.85 -6.63 -4.21
N ALA A 13 -3.13 -7.69 -4.96
CA ALA A 13 -3.28 -9.04 -4.41
C ALA A 13 -2.00 -9.54 -3.72
N LYS A 14 -0.82 -9.26 -4.30
CA LYS A 14 0.49 -9.57 -3.71
C LYS A 14 0.68 -8.87 -2.37
N ILE A 15 0.32 -7.59 -2.28
CA ILE A 15 0.45 -6.81 -1.05
C ILE A 15 -0.56 -7.29 0.00
N GLU A 16 -1.80 -7.56 -0.40
CA GLU A 16 -2.81 -8.11 0.49
C GLU A 16 -2.39 -9.44 1.12
N ALA A 17 -1.79 -10.32 0.31
CA ALA A 17 -1.24 -11.59 0.77
C ALA A 17 -0.04 -11.38 1.72
N PHE A 18 0.84 -10.42 1.42
CA PHE A 18 1.98 -10.10 2.29
C PHE A 18 1.54 -9.65 3.70
N TYR A 19 0.45 -8.88 3.79
CA TYR A 19 -0.13 -8.43 5.06
C TYR A 19 -1.24 -9.33 5.61
N ALA A 20 -1.46 -10.54 5.06
CA ALA A 20 -2.56 -11.42 5.47
C ALA A 20 -2.55 -11.75 6.97
N GLU A 21 -1.36 -12.04 7.50
CA GLU A 21 -1.16 -12.39 8.91
C GLU A 21 -0.79 -11.18 9.78
N THR A 22 -0.80 -9.96 9.22
CA THR A 22 -0.50 -8.75 10.00
C THR A 22 -1.79 -8.26 10.68
N PRO A 23 -1.79 -8.08 12.01
CA PRO A 23 -2.94 -7.51 12.71
C PRO A 23 -3.26 -6.10 12.20
N GLY A 24 -4.51 -5.92 11.76
CA GLY A 24 -4.99 -4.65 11.25
C GLY A 24 -6.32 -4.80 10.53
N GLU A 25 -6.95 -3.68 10.22
CA GLU A 25 -8.20 -3.61 9.49
C GLU A 25 -7.92 -3.41 8.00
N LYS A 26 -8.63 -4.16 7.14
CA LYS A 26 -8.61 -4.02 5.69
C LYS A 26 -9.92 -3.39 5.23
N ASP A 27 -9.83 -2.36 4.40
CA ASP A 27 -10.97 -1.74 3.72
C ASP A 27 -10.69 -1.68 2.21
N TYR A 28 -11.74 -1.86 1.41
CA TYR A 28 -11.66 -1.99 -0.04
C TYR A 28 -12.43 -0.89 -0.79
N THR A 29 -12.86 0.16 -0.08
CA THR A 29 -13.77 1.19 -0.62
C THR A 29 -13.12 2.02 -1.73
N ASP A 30 -11.82 2.31 -1.62
CA ASP A 30 -11.04 3.05 -2.64
C ASP A 30 -9.64 2.40 -2.79
N GLY A 31 -9.64 1.20 -3.40
CA GLY A 31 -8.47 0.33 -3.42
C GLY A 31 -8.24 -0.37 -2.09
N LEU A 32 -7.04 -0.91 -1.85
CA LEU A 32 -6.69 -1.58 -0.60
C LEU A 32 -6.20 -0.55 0.42
N SER A 33 -6.99 -0.34 1.46
CA SER A 33 -6.60 0.35 2.68
C SER A 33 -6.27 -0.66 3.77
N PHE A 34 -5.17 -0.45 4.48
CA PHE A 34 -4.79 -1.25 5.64
C PHE A 34 -4.44 -0.34 6.81
N THR A 35 -5.03 -0.59 7.97
CA THR A 35 -4.80 0.18 9.20
C THR A 35 -4.33 -0.76 10.30
N ALA A 36 -3.06 -0.61 10.69
CA ALA A 36 -2.48 -1.24 11.87
C ALA A 36 -2.38 -0.24 13.02
N GLU A 37 -1.85 -0.70 14.17
CA GLU A 37 -1.73 0.14 15.37
C GLU A 37 -0.94 1.44 15.15
N ASN A 38 0.22 1.34 14.48
CA ASN A 38 1.19 2.43 14.38
C ASN A 38 1.34 3.01 12.97
N PHE A 39 0.76 2.36 11.96
CA PHE A 39 0.83 2.81 10.57
C PHE A 39 -0.44 2.43 9.82
N ARG A 40 -0.70 3.16 8.73
CA ARG A 40 -1.71 2.80 7.75
C ARG A 40 -1.18 3.07 6.35
N PHE A 41 -1.73 2.37 5.38
CA PHE A 41 -1.50 2.69 3.97
C PHE A 41 -2.80 2.60 3.17
N ASN A 42 -2.79 3.25 2.02
CA ASN A 42 -3.79 3.07 0.97
C ASN A 42 -3.08 2.88 -0.37
N ILE A 43 -3.53 1.87 -1.12
CA ILE A 43 -3.08 1.57 -2.47
C ILE A 43 -4.28 1.50 -3.39
N ARG A 44 -4.32 2.36 -4.39
CA ARG A 44 -5.42 2.41 -5.36
C ARG A 44 -4.93 2.57 -6.78
N SER A 45 -5.65 1.97 -7.71
CA SER A 45 -5.47 2.21 -9.14
C SER A 45 -5.96 3.61 -9.49
N SER A 46 -5.22 4.32 -10.34
CA SER A 46 -5.71 5.57 -10.91
C SER A 46 -6.79 5.26 -11.94
N ASN A 47 -7.90 6.00 -11.87
CA ASN A 47 -9.02 5.84 -12.81
C ASN A 47 -8.69 6.33 -14.24
N THR A 48 -7.67 7.18 -14.38
CA THR A 48 -7.37 7.89 -15.64
C THR A 48 -6.00 7.58 -16.20
N GLU A 49 -5.14 6.88 -15.45
CA GLU A 49 -3.75 6.62 -15.83
C GLU A 49 -3.34 5.21 -15.37
N PRO A 50 -2.44 4.52 -16.09
CA PRO A 50 -1.98 3.17 -15.70
C PRO A 50 -0.93 3.26 -14.57
N VAL A 51 -1.36 3.76 -13.41
CA VAL A 51 -0.52 3.92 -12.22
C VAL A 51 -1.25 3.48 -10.97
N LEU A 52 -0.50 2.90 -10.03
CA LEU A 52 -0.90 2.72 -8.64
C LEU A 52 -0.47 3.92 -7.81
N ARG A 53 -1.37 4.41 -6.97
CA ARG A 53 -1.11 5.46 -5.98
C ARG A 53 -0.94 4.83 -4.62
N LEU A 54 0.19 5.11 -3.98
CA LEU A 54 0.51 4.69 -2.62
C LEU A 54 0.51 5.89 -1.67
N ASN A 55 -0.25 5.83 -0.59
CA ASN A 55 -0.15 6.71 0.56
C ASN A 55 0.22 5.88 1.81
N VAL A 56 1.12 6.40 2.64
CA VAL A 56 1.54 5.78 3.91
C VAL A 56 1.56 6.86 4.98
N GLU A 57 1.01 6.54 6.15
CA GLU A 57 0.92 7.44 7.30
C GLU A 57 1.32 6.68 8.58
N THR A 58 1.94 7.38 9.52
CA THR A 58 2.26 6.87 10.85
C THR A 58 1.87 7.89 11.92
N ARG A 59 1.89 7.47 13.19
CA ARG A 59 1.62 8.34 14.33
C ARG A 59 2.87 9.14 14.75
N GLY A 60 3.35 10.02 13.85
CA GLY A 60 4.52 10.87 14.08
C GLY A 60 5.88 10.15 14.02
N ASP A 61 5.89 8.86 13.66
CA ASP A 61 7.12 8.07 13.51
C ASP A 61 7.61 8.11 12.06
N VAL A 62 8.58 9.00 11.81
CA VAL A 62 9.19 9.21 10.49
C VAL A 62 10.00 8.00 10.04
N ALA A 63 10.69 7.33 10.97
CA ALA A 63 11.52 6.17 10.65
C ALA A 63 10.64 4.99 10.19
N LEU A 64 9.55 4.74 10.91
CA LEU A 64 8.55 3.73 10.53
C LEU A 64 7.89 4.07 9.20
N MET A 65 7.55 5.33 8.96
CA MET A 65 6.94 5.77 7.71
C MET A 65 7.88 5.50 6.53
N ALA A 66 9.17 5.83 6.67
CA ALA A 66 10.17 5.56 5.64
C ALA A 66 10.36 4.06 5.40
N ALA A 67 10.43 3.26 6.46
CA ALA A 67 10.56 1.81 6.37
C ALA A 67 9.37 1.17 5.65
N LYS A 68 8.14 1.50 6.04
CA LYS A 68 6.91 0.97 5.40
C LYS A 68 6.72 1.46 3.98
N THR A 69 7.12 2.70 3.70
CA THR A 69 7.15 3.20 2.32
C THR A 69 8.11 2.38 1.46
N ALA A 70 9.33 2.12 1.93
CA ALA A 70 10.32 1.34 1.19
C ALA A 70 9.89 -0.12 0.97
N GLU A 71 9.31 -0.76 2.00
CA GLU A 71 8.73 -2.11 1.95
C GLU A 71 7.64 -2.19 0.86
N LEU A 72 6.65 -1.29 0.90
CA LEU A 72 5.55 -1.27 -0.05
C LEU A 72 6.03 -0.94 -1.48
N LEU A 73 6.96 0.00 -1.65
CA LEU A 73 7.53 0.29 -2.97
C LEU A 73 8.30 -0.89 -3.55
N THR A 74 8.98 -1.68 -2.72
CA THR A 74 9.66 -2.91 -3.14
C THR A 74 8.65 -3.94 -3.63
N LEU A 75 7.54 -4.13 -2.91
CA LEU A 75 6.47 -5.04 -3.32
C LEU A 75 5.77 -4.59 -4.60
N ILE A 76 5.60 -3.28 -4.81
CA ILE A 76 4.96 -2.69 -6.00
C ILE A 76 5.84 -2.82 -7.25
N ARG A 77 7.16 -2.71 -7.10
CA ARG A 77 8.10 -2.63 -8.23
C ARG A 77 8.78 -3.96 -8.58
N GLY A 78 8.83 -4.90 -7.63
CA GLY A 78 9.31 -6.26 -7.86
C GLY A 78 8.19 -7.18 -8.27
#